data_AF-A0A0B6Y3G1-F1
#
_entry.id   AF-A0A0B6Y3G1-F1
#
_cell.length_a   1.000
_cell.length_b   1.000
_cell.length_c   1.000
_cell.angle_alpha   90.00
_cell.angle_beta   90.00
_cell.angle_gamma   90.00
#
_symmetry.space_group_name_H-M   'P 1'
#
loop_
_entity.id
_entity.type
_entity.pdbx_description
1 polymer ?
#
loop_
_entity_poly.entity_id
_entity_poly.type
_entity_poly.pdbx_seq_one_letter_code
_entity_poly.pdbx_strand_id
1 'polypeptide(L)'
;LVVKDSYILYIRPEDGHISDVLLMDSAFKVKSGLSNTGAKHGCLIENLSRKLLLKCWTSRKAREWSEQITSVAENQGNDYTRKSRFGSFAPSREDAYARWFV
;
A
#
# COMPACT_ATOMS: atom_id res chain seq x y z
N LEU A 1 8.98 -2.95 -8.25
CA LEU A 1 7.97 -2.48 -7.28
C LEU A 1 8.61 -1.39 -6.43
N VAL A 2 7.93 -0.28 -6.23
CA VAL A 2 8.39 0.81 -5.36
C VAL A 2 7.33 1.04 -4.29
N VAL A 3 7.79 1.14 -3.03
CA VAL A 3 6.94 1.41 -1.86
C VAL A 3 7.27 2.82 -1.40
N LYS A 4 6.23 3.64 -1.21
CA LYS A 4 6.32 4.99 -0.66
C LYS A 4 5.46 5.08 0.61
N ASP A 5 5.50 6.24 1.22
CA ASP A 5 4.73 6.59 2.42
C ASP A 5 3.21 6.58 2.17
N SER A 6 2.75 6.93 0.98
CA SER A 6 1.31 7.09 0.68
C SER A 6 0.77 6.09 -0.34
N TYR A 7 1.65 5.38 -1.06
CA TYR A 7 1.26 4.46 -2.13
C TYR A 7 2.33 3.43 -2.43
N ILE A 8 1.94 2.43 -3.21
CA ILE A 8 2.82 1.47 -3.86
C ILE A 8 2.63 1.60 -5.35
N LEU A 9 3.72 1.54 -6.11
CA LEU A 9 3.66 1.55 -7.56
C LEU A 9 4.42 0.36 -8.17
N TYR A 10 3.89 -0.13 -9.28
CA TYR A 10 4.53 -1.14 -10.11
C TYR A 10 5.02 -0.48 -11.40
N ILE A 11 6.35 -0.45 -11.54
CA ILE A 11 7.05 -0.03 -12.76
C ILE A 11 7.50 -1.29 -13.50
N ARG A 12 7.23 -1.29 -14.80
CA ARG A 12 7.77 -2.27 -15.73
C ARG A 12 9.28 -2.02 -15.90
N PRO A 13 10.15 -2.99 -15.60
CA PRO A 13 11.59 -2.78 -15.61
C PRO A 13 12.17 -2.57 -17.01
N GLU A 14 11.50 -3.04 -18.07
CA GLU A 14 12.00 -2.98 -19.45
C GLU A 14 11.96 -1.57 -20.04
N ASP A 15 10.90 -0.80 -19.77
CA ASP A 15 10.62 0.49 -20.40
C ASP A 15 10.35 1.63 -19.39
N GLY A 16 10.32 1.32 -18.09
CA GLY A 16 10.01 2.29 -17.04
C GLY A 16 8.53 2.65 -16.94
N HIS A 17 7.64 1.99 -17.68
CA HIS A 17 6.22 2.30 -17.68
C HIS A 17 5.56 1.99 -16.32
N ILE A 18 4.88 2.98 -15.75
CA ILE A 18 4.08 2.80 -14.52
C ILE A 18 2.81 2.06 -14.91
N SER A 19 2.73 0.80 -14.51
CA SER A 19 1.62 -0.07 -14.88
C SER A 19 0.48 -0.03 -13.87
N ASP A 20 0.77 0.23 -12.58
CA ASP A 20 -0.26 0.38 -11.55
C ASP A 20 0.25 1.21 -10.36
N VAL A 21 -0.69 1.87 -9.68
CA VAL A 21 -0.50 2.60 -8.43
C VAL A 21 -1.64 2.23 -7.47
N LEU A 22 -1.27 1.74 -6.29
CA LEU A 22 -2.17 1.33 -5.22
C LEU A 22 -1.94 2.24 -4.01
N LEU A 23 -2.92 3.08 -3.71
CA LEU A 23 -2.87 4.02 -2.60
C LEU A 23 -3.06 3.30 -1.26
N MET A 24 -2.37 3.77 -0.24
CA MET A 24 -2.68 3.40 1.14
C MET A 24 -4.01 4.02 1.56
N ASP A 25 -4.83 3.25 2.24
CA ASP A 25 -6.11 3.67 2.78
C ASP A 25 -6.43 2.87 4.06
N SER A 26 -7.56 3.19 4.69
CA SER A 26 -7.99 2.56 5.94
C SER A 26 -8.21 1.03 5.87
N ALA A 27 -8.27 0.43 4.68
CA ALA A 27 -8.36 -1.01 4.49
C ALA A 27 -7.08 -1.61 3.91
N PHE A 28 -5.98 -0.86 3.89
CA PHE A 28 -4.70 -1.30 3.38
C PHE A 28 -4.19 -2.53 4.16
N LYS A 29 -3.96 -3.64 3.46
CA LYS A 29 -3.53 -4.92 4.05
C LYS A 29 -2.52 -5.59 3.16
N VAL A 30 -1.55 -6.25 3.80
CA VAL A 30 -0.54 -7.06 3.11
C VAL A 30 -0.58 -8.47 3.68
N LYS A 31 -0.64 -9.46 2.80
CA LYS A 31 -0.67 -10.88 3.15
C LYS A 31 0.37 -11.64 2.34
N SER A 32 0.89 -12.73 2.89
CA SER A 32 1.80 -13.62 2.17
C SER A 32 1.48 -15.09 2.40
N GLY A 33 1.95 -15.94 1.48
CA GLY A 33 1.79 -17.39 1.54
C GLY A 33 0.55 -17.94 0.83
N LEU A 34 0.54 -19.25 0.58
CA LEU A 34 -0.45 -19.93 -0.26
C LEU A 34 -1.88 -19.80 0.28
N SER A 35 -2.08 -20.01 1.58
CA SER A 35 -3.39 -19.95 2.22
C SER A 35 -4.04 -18.57 2.11
N ASN A 36 -3.24 -17.51 2.16
CA ASN A 36 -3.73 -16.14 2.16
C ASN A 36 -3.86 -15.53 0.76
N THR A 37 -3.03 -15.97 -0.18
CA THR A 37 -2.89 -15.32 -1.50
C THR A 37 -3.34 -16.20 -2.67
N GLY A 38 -3.59 -17.49 -2.44
CA GLY A 38 -3.83 -18.47 -3.50
C GLY A 38 -2.60 -18.80 -4.35
N ALA A 39 -1.42 -18.23 -4.04
CA ALA A 39 -0.18 -18.45 -4.78
C ALA A 39 0.96 -18.91 -3.85
N LYS A 40 1.70 -19.95 -4.28
CA LYS A 40 2.76 -20.60 -3.47
C LYS A 40 3.83 -19.62 -2.93
N HIS A 41 4.15 -18.60 -3.72
CA HIS A 41 5.10 -17.54 -3.38
C HIS A 41 4.45 -16.16 -3.52
N GLY A 42 3.16 -16.06 -3.20
CA GLY A 42 2.38 -14.84 -3.33
C GLY A 42 2.58 -13.87 -2.17
N CYS A 43 2.62 -12.59 -2.50
CA CYS A 43 2.39 -11.45 -1.60
C CYS A 43 1.20 -10.66 -2.17
N LEU A 44 0.10 -10.61 -1.42
CA LEU A 44 -1.13 -9.94 -1.81
C LEU A 44 -1.26 -8.63 -1.04
N ILE A 45 -1.40 -7.53 -1.78
CA ILE A 45 -1.62 -6.20 -1.24
C ILE A 45 -3.05 -5.80 -1.60
N GLU A 46 -3.84 -5.36 -0.63
CA GLU A 46 -5.24 -5.04 -0.80
C GLU A 46 -5.51 -3.66 -0.21
N ASN A 47 -6.40 -2.89 -0.86
CA ASN A 47 -6.98 -1.67 -0.31
C ASN A 47 -8.50 -1.68 -0.54
N LEU A 48 -9.21 -0.56 -0.31
CA LEU A 48 -10.67 -0.50 -0.47
C LEU A 48 -11.14 -0.77 -1.91
N SER A 49 -10.31 -0.50 -2.92
CA SER A 49 -10.71 -0.54 -4.33
C SER A 49 -10.18 -1.75 -5.09
N ARG A 50 -8.98 -2.23 -4.76
CA ARG A 50 -8.27 -3.23 -5.58
C ARG A 50 -7.37 -4.14 -4.77
N LYS A 51 -6.95 -5.23 -5.44
CA LYS A 51 -6.00 -6.21 -4.93
C LYS A 51 -4.86 -6.37 -5.93
N LEU A 52 -3.62 -6.30 -5.46
CA LEU A 52 -2.41 -6.49 -6.24
C LEU A 52 -1.69 -7.75 -5.74
N LEU A 53 -1.62 -8.78 -6.58
CA LEU A 53 -0.90 -10.01 -6.28
C LEU A 53 0.50 -9.98 -6.90
N LEU A 54 1.52 -10.00 -6.04
CA LEU A 54 2.91 -10.14 -6.41
C LEU A 54 3.33 -11.61 -6.32
N LYS A 55 3.85 -12.17 -7.42
CA LYS A 55 4.44 -13.51 -7.44
C LYS A 55 5.96 -13.39 -7.26
N CYS A 56 6.46 -13.82 -6.11
CA CYS A 56 7.89 -13.84 -5.83
C CYS A 56 8.54 -15.16 -6.27
N TRP A 57 9.87 -15.19 -6.37
CA TRP A 57 10.61 -16.39 -6.74
C TRP A 57 10.81 -17.37 -5.58
N THR A 58 10.63 -16.92 -4.32
CA THR A 58 10.66 -17.78 -3.12
C THR A 58 9.64 -17.32 -2.09
N SER A 59 9.20 -18.24 -1.22
CA SER A 59 8.33 -17.90 -0.08
C SER A 59 9.00 -16.94 0.90
N ARG A 60 10.32 -17.07 1.09
CA ARG A 60 11.11 -16.15 1.92
C ARG A 60 11.00 -14.72 1.39
N LYS A 61 11.17 -14.53 0.07
CA LYS A 61 11.07 -13.19 -0.54
C LYS A 61 9.65 -12.63 -0.48
N ALA A 62 8.63 -13.45 -0.67
CA ALA A 62 7.25 -13.03 -0.46
C ALA A 62 7.01 -12.52 0.96
N ARG A 63 7.59 -13.21 1.96
CA ARG A 63 7.52 -12.81 3.36
C ARG A 63 8.28 -11.51 3.64
N GLU A 64 9.53 -11.41 3.20
CA GLU A 64 10.36 -10.20 3.35
C GLU A 64 9.66 -8.97 2.74
N TRP A 65 9.10 -9.10 1.54
CA TRP A 65 8.30 -8.03 0.93
C TRP A 65 7.07 -7.69 1.77
N SER A 66 6.32 -8.70 2.24
CA SER A 66 5.14 -8.43 3.06
C SER A 66 5.48 -7.70 4.36
N GLU A 67 6.56 -8.09 5.04
CA GLU A 67 7.01 -7.48 6.30
C GLU A 67 7.47 -6.03 6.07
N GLN A 68 8.25 -5.78 5.01
CA GLN A 68 8.72 -4.42 4.69
C GLN A 68 7.58 -3.49 4.30
N ILE A 69 6.64 -3.95 3.46
CA ILE A 69 5.52 -3.12 3.04
C ILE A 69 4.63 -2.78 4.24
N THR A 70 4.31 -3.77 5.09
CA THR A 70 3.55 -3.55 6.32
C THR A 70 4.26 -2.53 7.22
N SER A 71 5.58 -2.67 7.41
CA SER A 71 6.37 -1.74 8.21
C SER A 71 6.31 -0.30 7.67
N VAL A 72 6.39 -0.09 6.35
CA VAL A 72 6.25 1.25 5.76
C VAL A 72 4.83 1.79 5.95
N ALA A 73 3.80 0.95 5.76
CA ALA A 73 2.40 1.35 5.92
C ALA A 73 2.07 1.74 7.38
N GLU A 74 2.68 1.08 8.36
CA GLU A 74 2.48 1.36 9.79
C GLU A 74 3.28 2.57 10.28
N ASN A 75 4.53 2.74 9.79
CA ASN A 75 5.45 3.76 10.29
C ASN A 75 5.41 5.07 9.49
N GLN A 76 5.18 5.01 8.18
CA GLN A 76 5.22 6.17 7.27
C GLN A 76 3.86 6.46 6.64
N GLY A 77 3.05 5.42 6.37
CA GLY A 77 1.72 5.56 5.78
C GLY A 77 0.56 5.64 6.76
N ASN A 78 0.89 5.80 8.04
CA ASN A 78 -0.05 5.79 9.16
C ASN A 78 -1.23 6.75 8.99
N ASP A 79 -0.94 7.93 8.43
CA ASP A 79 -1.86 9.00 8.11
C ASP A 79 -3.02 8.57 7.21
N TYR A 80 -2.79 7.55 6.37
CA TYR A 80 -3.76 7.02 5.42
C TYR A 80 -4.36 5.68 5.88
N THR A 81 -3.59 4.88 6.61
CA THR A 81 -3.99 3.53 7.02
C THR A 81 -4.78 3.49 8.32
N ARG A 82 -4.66 4.52 9.17
CA ARG A 82 -5.49 4.65 10.37
C ARG A 82 -6.85 5.26 10.04
N LYS A 83 -7.81 5.01 10.93
CA LYS A 83 -9.14 5.62 10.84
C LYS A 83 -9.06 7.11 11.17
N SER A 84 -9.24 7.96 10.17
CA SER A 84 -9.32 9.41 10.34
C SER A 84 -10.60 9.85 11.06
N ARG A 85 -10.55 11.04 11.68
CA ARG A 85 -11.72 11.69 12.28
C ARG A 85 -12.85 11.79 11.24
N PHE A 86 -14.06 11.45 11.66
CA PHE A 86 -15.26 11.42 10.82
C PHE A 86 -15.18 10.53 9.56
N GLY A 87 -14.20 9.62 9.47
CA GLY A 87 -14.01 8.80 8.28
C GLY A 87 -13.50 9.59 7.07
N SER A 88 -12.82 10.73 7.29
CA SER A 88 -12.15 11.46 6.22
C SER A 88 -11.14 10.58 5.49
N PHE A 89 -11.07 10.70 4.16
CA PHE A 89 -10.01 10.06 3.38
C PHE A 89 -8.67 10.81 3.49
N ALA A 90 -8.71 12.10 3.85
CA ALA A 90 -7.54 12.94 3.99
C ALA A 90 -7.06 12.96 5.45
N PRO A 91 -5.74 12.91 5.69
CA PRO A 91 -5.17 13.03 7.03
C PRO A 91 -5.32 14.44 7.58
N SER A 92 -5.27 14.56 8.91
CA SER A 92 -5.24 15.86 9.57
C SER A 92 -3.93 16.58 9.25
N ARG A 93 -4.01 17.86 8.90
CA ARG A 93 -2.84 18.71 8.65
C ARG A 93 -2.92 19.89 9.60
N GLU A 94 -2.06 19.89 10.61
CA GLU A 94 -1.89 21.04 11.50
C GLU A 94 -1.25 22.20 10.72
N ASP A 95 -1.62 23.43 11.07
CA ASP A 95 -1.09 24.66 10.47
C ASP A 95 -1.20 24.76 8.94
N ALA A 96 -2.16 24.05 8.34
CA ALA A 96 -2.40 24.13 6.91
C ALA A 96 -3.02 25.50 6.53
N TYR A 97 -2.41 26.19 5.55
CA TYR A 97 -3.01 27.38 4.96
C TYR A 97 -4.38 27.04 4.36
N ALA A 98 -5.42 27.73 4.83
CA ALA A 98 -6.77 27.61 4.30
C ALA A 98 -7.25 28.96 3.75
N ARG A 99 -8.05 28.91 2.69
CA ARG A 99 -8.82 30.05 2.19
C ARG A 99 -10.26 29.60 2.00
N TRP A 100 -11.19 30.36 2.56
CA TRP A 100 -12.62 30.19 2.36
C TRP A 100 -13.05 31.11 1.22
N PHE A 101 -13.85 30.56 0.30
CA PHE A 101 -14.60 31.36 -0.67
C PHE A 101 -16.01 31.49 -0.11
N VAL A 102 -16.48 32.73 0.06
CA VAL A 102 -17.86 33.06 0.41
C VAL A 102 -18.57 33.49 -0.85
#